data_AF-E6UHJ5-F1
#
_entry.id   AF-E6UHJ5-F1
#
_cell.length_a   1.000
_cell.length_b   1.000
_cell.length_c   1.000
_cell.angle_alpha   90.00
_cell.angle_beta   90.00
_cell.angle_gamma   90.00
#
_symmetry.space_group_name_H-M   'P 1'
#
loop_
_entity.id
_entity.type
_entity.pdbx_description
1 polymer ?
#
loop_
_entity_poly.entity_id
_entity_poly.type
_entity_poly.pdbx_seq_one_letter_code
_entity_poly.pdbx_strand_id
1 'polypeptide(L)'
;MMSSIEKKIIVDNIYELLIRLVNDGAETQPESRETASQPVEMLTIRECTEVIQGLSEHTVRQLVAQEKVKSVRTGAGKRGKILVNKADLMAYFRK
;
A
#
# COMPACT_ATOMS: atom_id res chain seq x y z
N MET A 1 20.05 -25.40 43.58
CA MET A 1 19.21 -25.75 42.42
C MET A 1 18.14 -24.68 42.33
N MET A 2 18.00 -23.97 41.21
CA MET A 2 17.07 -22.83 41.12
C MET A 2 15.63 -23.29 41.32
N SER A 3 14.86 -22.53 42.12
CA SER A 3 13.47 -22.84 42.44
C SER A 3 12.57 -22.67 41.22
N SER A 4 11.45 -23.39 41.16
CA SER A 4 10.49 -23.23 40.06
C SER A 4 9.92 -21.81 39.95
N ILE A 5 9.93 -21.07 41.06
CA ILE A 5 9.50 -19.66 41.13
C ILE A 5 10.54 -18.77 40.44
N GLU A 6 11.83 -18.94 40.73
CA GLU A 6 12.91 -18.21 40.06
C GLU A 6 12.92 -18.45 38.55
N LYS A 7 12.69 -19.69 38.12
CA LYS A 7 12.60 -20.03 36.69
C LYS A 7 11.42 -19.33 36.03
N LYS A 8 10.27 -19.27 36.69
CA LYS A 8 9.08 -18.58 36.18
C LYS A 8 9.32 -17.07 36.03
N ILE A 9 9.95 -16.44 37.02
CA ILE A 9 10.30 -15.01 36.97
C ILE A 9 11.23 -14.72 35.79
N ILE A 10 12.22 -15.59 35.54
CA ILE A 10 13.14 -15.43 34.41
C ILE A 10 12.41 -15.54 33.08
N VAL A 11 11.51 -16.52 32.93
CA VAL A 11 10.71 -16.69 31.71
C VAL A 11 9.81 -15.49 31.47
N ASP A 12 9.12 -15.01 32.51
CA ASP A 12 8.21 -13.86 32.41
C ASP A 12 8.99 -12.58 32.02
N ASN A 13 10.20 -12.36 32.58
CA ASN A 13 11.08 -11.24 32.22
C ASN A 13 11.61 -11.33 30.77
N ILE A 14 11.94 -12.53 30.28
CA ILE A 14 12.36 -12.71 28.88
C ILE A 14 11.20 -12.42 27.94
N TYR A 15 9.99 -12.82 28.30
CA TYR A 15 8.79 -12.59 27.48
C TYR A 15 8.49 -11.09 27.32
N GLU A 16 8.56 -10.32 28.40
CA GLU A 16 8.42 -8.85 28.37
C GLU A 16 9.51 -8.19 27.51
N LEU A 17 10.76 -8.66 27.61
CA LEU A 17 11.86 -8.15 26.79
C LEU A 17 11.62 -8.41 25.29
N LEU A 18 11.09 -9.58 24.94
CA LEU A 18 10.75 -9.94 23.56
C LEU A 18 9.60 -9.09 23.01
N ILE A 19 8.54 -8.87 23.80
CA ILE A 19 7.43 -7.96 23.44
C ILE A 19 7.99 -6.57 23.16
N ARG A 20 8.86 -6.09 24.03
CA ARG A 20 9.48 -4.77 23.89
C ARG A 20 10.37 -4.67 22.66
N LEU A 21 11.17 -5.69 22.33
CA LEU A 21 11.96 -5.71 21.09
C LEU A 21 11.09 -5.72 19.82
N VAL A 22 9.94 -6.40 19.86
CA VAL A 22 8.99 -6.40 18.73
C VAL A 22 8.29 -5.05 18.59
N ASN A 23 7.92 -4.41 19.69
CA ASN A 23 7.19 -3.13 19.69
C ASN A 23 8.11 -1.92 19.49
N ASP A 24 9.31 -1.90 20.09
CA ASP A 24 10.32 -0.86 19.90
C ASP A 24 10.95 -0.94 18.48
N GLY A 25 10.82 -2.09 17.80
CA GLY A 25 11.13 -2.25 16.37
C GLY A 25 10.05 -1.72 15.42
N ALA A 26 8.95 -1.16 15.94
CA ALA A 26 7.90 -0.52 15.13
C ALA A 26 8.22 0.95 14.77
N GLU A 27 9.34 1.49 15.24
CA GLU A 27 9.85 2.82 14.86
C GLU A 27 11.27 2.76 14.28
N THR A 28 11.42 2.04 13.18
CA THR A 28 12.52 2.30 12.26
C THR A 28 11.96 2.16 10.85
N GLN A 29 12.03 3.28 10.13
CA GLN A 29 12.14 3.47 8.68
C GLN A 29 11.68 2.29 7.80
N PRO A 30 10.85 2.50 6.76
CA PRO A 30 10.52 1.44 5.84
C PRO A 30 11.77 1.09 5.03
N GLU A 31 12.66 0.28 5.60
CA GLU A 31 13.55 -0.58 4.86
C GLU A 31 12.63 -1.38 3.96
N SER A 32 12.91 -1.23 2.67
CA SER A 32 12.36 -1.96 1.56
C SER A 32 12.50 -3.47 1.80
N ARG A 33 11.63 -4.01 2.64
CA ARG A 33 11.08 -5.34 2.42
C ARG A 33 10.49 -5.24 1.03
N GLU A 34 11.14 -5.87 0.08
CA GLU A 34 10.51 -6.32 -1.14
C GLU A 34 9.32 -7.19 -0.70
N THR A 35 8.24 -6.52 -0.31
CA THR A 35 6.91 -7.09 -0.23
C THR A 35 6.77 -7.77 -1.57
N ALA A 36 6.64 -9.11 -1.58
CA ALA A 36 6.35 -9.89 -2.76
C ALA A 36 5.44 -9.05 -3.64
N SER A 37 6.02 -8.48 -4.72
CA SER A 37 5.49 -7.26 -5.36
C SER A 37 4.04 -7.55 -5.69
N GLN A 38 3.12 -6.97 -4.90
CA GLN A 38 1.71 -7.23 -5.15
C GLN A 38 1.47 -6.85 -6.60
N PRO A 39 0.86 -7.74 -7.39
CA PRO A 39 0.77 -7.53 -8.83
C PRO A 39 0.19 -6.15 -9.08
N VAL A 40 0.91 -5.36 -9.87
CA VAL A 40 0.53 -3.97 -10.15
C VAL A 40 -0.79 -3.99 -10.90
N GLU A 41 -1.86 -3.61 -10.21
CA GLU A 41 -3.20 -3.57 -10.77
C GLU A 41 -3.41 -2.27 -11.56
N MET A 42 -3.69 -2.43 -12.84
CA MET A 42 -3.90 -1.34 -13.79
C MET A 42 -5.36 -1.34 -14.22
N LEU A 43 -6.03 -0.20 -14.02
CA LEU A 43 -7.44 -0.02 -14.35
C LEU A 43 -7.61 0.80 -15.61
N THR A 44 -8.56 0.42 -16.44
CA THR A 44 -9.06 1.26 -17.51
C THR A 44 -9.83 2.45 -16.94
N ILE A 45 -10.02 3.48 -17.75
CA ILE A 45 -10.83 4.65 -17.36
C ILE A 45 -12.23 4.25 -16.88
N ARG A 46 -12.86 3.27 -17.51
CA ARG A 46 -14.20 2.78 -17.13
C ARG A 46 -14.17 2.12 -15.75
N GLU A 47 -13.24 1.19 -15.53
CA GLU A 47 -13.07 0.53 -14.23
C GLU A 47 -12.72 1.52 -13.11
N CYS A 48 -12.00 2.61 -13.40
CA CYS A 48 -11.74 3.68 -12.42
C CYS A 48 -13.03 4.30 -11.87
N THR A 49 -14.06 4.44 -12.72
CA THR A 49 -15.37 4.99 -12.30
C THR A 49 -16.18 4.00 -11.45
N GLU A 50 -15.92 2.70 -11.61
CA GLU A 50 -16.55 1.65 -10.81
C GLU A 50 -15.89 1.52 -9.42
N VAL A 51 -14.59 1.79 -9.33
CA VAL A 51 -13.84 1.76 -8.06
C VAL A 51 -14.16 2.94 -7.16
N ILE A 52 -14.44 4.12 -7.72
CA ILE A 52 -14.71 5.35 -6.97
C ILE A 52 -16.10 5.87 -7.33
N GLN A 53 -17.05 5.66 -6.42
CA GLN A 53 -18.43 6.10 -6.62
C GLN A 53 -18.50 7.62 -6.82
N GLY A 54 -19.20 8.06 -7.87
CA GLY A 54 -19.36 9.48 -8.21
C GLY A 54 -18.25 10.04 -9.10
N LEU A 55 -17.24 9.24 -9.48
CA LEU A 55 -16.20 9.65 -10.40
C LEU A 55 -16.64 9.43 -11.85
N SER A 56 -16.58 10.48 -12.69
CA SER A 56 -16.90 10.36 -14.12
C SER A 56 -15.66 10.01 -14.96
N GLU A 57 -15.86 9.35 -16.10
CA GLU A 57 -14.76 9.06 -17.03
C GLU A 57 -14.04 10.35 -17.49
N HIS A 58 -14.79 11.44 -17.66
CA HIS A 58 -14.23 12.73 -18.04
C HIS A 58 -13.27 13.25 -16.98
N THR A 59 -13.66 13.15 -15.71
CA THR A 59 -12.82 13.54 -14.57
C THR A 59 -11.55 12.71 -14.52
N VAL A 60 -11.64 11.39 -14.71
CA VAL A 60 -10.44 10.51 -14.76
C VAL A 60 -9.49 10.94 -15.88
N ARG A 61 -10.02 11.27 -17.07
CA ARG A 61 -9.19 11.78 -18.18
C ARG A 61 -8.51 13.10 -17.84
N GLN A 62 -9.20 14.00 -17.14
CA GLN A 62 -8.60 15.25 -16.68
C GLN A 62 -7.49 15.01 -15.66
N LEU A 63 -7.68 14.08 -14.71
CA LEU A 63 -6.65 13.73 -13.72
C LEU A 63 -5.38 13.18 -14.38
N VAL A 64 -5.55 12.32 -15.39
CA VAL A 64 -4.44 11.79 -16.20
C VAL A 64 -3.75 12.90 -16.99
N ALA A 65 -4.52 13.78 -17.65
CA ALA A 65 -3.96 14.90 -18.42
C ALA A 65 -3.24 15.94 -17.54
N GLN A 66 -3.65 16.07 -16.28
CA GLN A 66 -3.01 16.91 -15.27
C GLN A 66 -1.85 16.19 -14.55
N GLU A 67 -1.49 14.97 -14.94
CA GLU A 67 -0.44 14.15 -14.33
C GLU A 67 -0.61 13.93 -12.82
N LYS A 68 -1.84 14.04 -12.31
CA LYS A 68 -2.17 13.85 -10.89
C LYS A 68 -2.20 12.38 -10.47
N VAL A 69 -2.33 11.49 -11.45
CA VAL A 69 -2.36 10.04 -11.26
C VAL A 69 -1.50 9.37 -12.33
N LYS A 70 -0.69 8.39 -11.91
CA LYS A 70 0.18 7.58 -12.77
C LYS A 70 -0.66 6.76 -13.74
N SER A 71 -0.33 6.89 -15.02
CA SER A 71 -1.02 6.16 -16.09
C SER A 71 -0.08 5.82 -17.25
N VAL A 72 -0.49 4.82 -18.03
CA VAL A 72 0.20 4.35 -19.23
C VAL A 72 -0.80 4.31 -20.38
N ARG A 73 -0.41 4.84 -21.53
CA ARG A 73 -1.20 4.73 -22.76
C ARG A 73 -0.78 3.48 -23.51
N THR A 74 -1.73 2.59 -23.74
CA THR A 74 -1.56 1.39 -24.57
C THR A 74 -2.00 1.71 -25.99
N GLY A 75 -1.01 1.81 -26.90
CA GLY A 75 -1.19 2.07 -28.33
C GLY A 75 -0.49 3.34 -28.84
N ALA A 76 -0.11 3.35 -30.12
CA ALA A 76 0.71 4.39 -30.74
C ALA A 76 -0.02 5.72 -31.06
N GLY A 77 -1.29 5.88 -30.65
CA GLY A 77 -2.13 7.01 -31.04
C GLY A 77 -2.74 7.80 -29.88
N LYS A 78 -3.13 9.06 -30.14
CA LYS A 78 -3.80 9.95 -29.17
C LYS A 78 -5.11 9.40 -28.59
N ARG A 79 -5.74 8.45 -29.30
CA ARG A 79 -6.98 7.76 -28.87
C ARG A 79 -6.72 6.36 -28.31
N GLY A 80 -5.46 5.99 -28.07
CA GLY A 80 -5.07 4.73 -27.45
C GLY A 80 -5.70 4.56 -26.06
N LYS A 81 -5.84 3.32 -25.63
CA LYS A 81 -6.42 2.98 -24.33
C LYS A 81 -5.52 3.51 -23.21
N ILE A 82 -6.12 3.95 -22.11
CA ILE A 82 -5.39 4.47 -20.95
C ILE A 82 -5.59 3.49 -19.81
N LEU A 83 -4.47 3.11 -19.20
CA LEU A 83 -4.41 2.29 -18.00
C LEU A 83 -3.88 3.15 -16.85
N VAL A 84 -4.59 3.20 -15.74
CA VAL A 84 -4.29 3.99 -14.56
C VAL A 84 -3.89 3.05 -13.43
N ASN A 85 -2.86 3.39 -12.68
CA ASN A 85 -2.48 2.59 -11.51
C ASN A 85 -3.55 2.72 -10.41
N LYS A 86 -4.10 1.58 -9.95
CA LYS A 86 -5.17 1.58 -8.95
C LYS A 86 -4.74 2.20 -7.61
N ALA A 87 -3.57 1.83 -7.11
CA ALA A 87 -3.09 2.29 -5.81
C ALA A 87 -2.92 3.82 -5.80
N ASP A 88 -2.38 4.37 -6.88
CA ASP A 88 -2.17 5.82 -7.04
C ASP A 88 -3.51 6.57 -7.15
N LEU A 89 -4.47 6.02 -7.90
CA LEU A 89 -5.82 6.58 -8.00
C LEU A 89 -6.50 6.62 -6.62
N MET A 90 -6.42 5.53 -5.85
CA MET A 90 -7.01 5.48 -4.51
C MET A 90 -6.31 6.45 -3.54
N ALA A 91 -4.98 6.57 -3.63
CA ALA A 91 -4.21 7.49 -2.80
C ALA A 91 -4.59 8.95 -3.04
N TYR A 92 -4.91 9.33 -4.28
CA TYR A 92 -5.33 10.69 -4.62
C TYR A 92 -6.61 11.14 -3.89
N PHE A 93 -7.58 10.24 -3.71
CA PHE A 93 -8.89 10.55 -3.10
C PHE A 93 -8.98 10.27 -1.60
N ARG A 94 -8.02 9.55 -1.01
CA ARG A 94 -7.96 9.28 0.44
C ARG A 94 -7.28 10.40 1.23
N LYS A 95 -7.01 11.53 0.59
CA LYS A 95 -6.27 12.65 1.17
C LYS A 95 -7.16 13.54 2.02
#